data_AF-A0A9Q0DS07-F1
#
_entry.id   AF-A0A9Q0DS07-F1
#
_cell.length_a   1.000
_cell.length_b   1.000
_cell.length_c   1.000
_cell.angle_alpha   90.00
_cell.angle_beta   90.00
_cell.angle_gamma   90.00
#
_symmetry.space_group_name_H-M   'P 1'
#
loop_
_entity.id
_entity.type
_entity.pdbx_description
1 polymer ?
#
loop_
_entity_poly.entity_id
_entity_poly.type
_entity_poly.pdbx_seq_one_letter_code
_entity_poly.pdbx_strand_id
1 'polypeptide(L)'
;GLLAIIYTIPANIEVLINYFSFAQWGFYGLTALALIVMRFTRKDLPRPLRIPVVFAGLMVLISCYLVLAPIIDKPEVEYLYCTIFILSGLVLYYPFVYRKVRWMNRFMKPITKHLQLLLEVVPPESPLTIEKPEIVQ
;
A
#
# COMPACT_ATOMS: atom_id res chain seq x y z
N GLY A 1 -5.27 -21.70 2.49
CA GLY A 1 -6.43 -22.58 2.74
C GLY A 1 -6.89 -22.45 4.18
N LEU A 2 -6.27 -23.16 5.12
CA LEU A 2 -6.69 -23.24 6.52
C LEU A 2 -6.71 -21.89 7.26
N LEU A 3 -5.69 -21.05 7.05
CA LEU A 3 -5.60 -19.72 7.68
C LEU A 3 -6.72 -18.77 7.22
N ALA A 4 -7.13 -18.86 5.95
CA ALA A 4 -8.24 -18.06 5.44
C ALA A 4 -9.57 -18.50 6.07
N ILE A 5 -9.76 -19.81 6.24
CA ILE A 5 -10.96 -20.39 6.87
C ILE A 5 -11.03 -20.03 8.36
N ILE A 6 -9.93 -20.15 9.10
CA ILE A 6 -9.85 -19.79 10.52
C ILE A 6 -10.15 -18.29 10.76
N TYR A 7 -9.73 -17.42 9.84
CA TYR A 7 -10.03 -15.99 9.91
C TYR A 7 -11.47 -15.63 9.50
N THR A 8 -12.12 -16.50 8.72
CA THR A 8 -13.50 -16.35 8.21
C THR A 8 -14.55 -16.74 9.27
N ILE A 9 -14.22 -17.65 10.18
CA ILE A 9 -15.17 -18.20 11.18
C ILE A 9 -15.61 -17.19 12.27
N PRO A 10 -14.74 -16.31 12.82
CA PRO A 10 -15.13 -15.46 13.95
C PRO A 10 -15.77 -14.11 13.54
N ALA A 11 -15.71 -13.72 12.26
CA ALA A 11 -16.19 -12.42 11.81
C ALA A 11 -17.30 -12.60 10.77
N ASN A 12 -18.46 -11.99 11.03
CA ASN A 12 -19.57 -11.93 10.07
C ASN A 12 -19.04 -11.47 8.70
N ILE A 13 -19.13 -12.35 7.69
CA ILE A 13 -18.51 -12.12 6.38
C ILE A 13 -19.03 -10.84 5.72
N GLU A 14 -20.29 -10.50 5.97
CA GLU A 14 -20.90 -9.24 5.52
C GLU A 14 -20.16 -8.01 6.05
N VAL A 15 -19.83 -8.02 7.34
CA VAL A 15 -19.12 -6.93 8.01
C VAL A 15 -17.67 -6.83 7.49
N LEU A 16 -17.00 -7.98 7.33
CA LEU A 16 -15.63 -8.02 6.79
C LEU A 16 -15.55 -7.53 5.34
N ILE A 17 -16.51 -7.93 4.49
CA ILE A 17 -16.60 -7.47 3.10
C ILE A 17 -16.82 -5.96 3.05
N ASN A 18 -17.65 -5.41 3.93
CA ASN A 18 -17.87 -3.96 3.99
C ASN A 18 -16.58 -3.21 4.36
N TYR A 19 -15.79 -3.73 5.31
CA TYR A 19 -14.48 -3.15 5.65
C TYR A 19 -13.46 -3.24 4.52
N PHE A 20 -13.35 -4.41 3.88
CA PHE A 20 -12.43 -4.58 2.76
C PHE A 20 -12.81 -3.67 1.59
N SER A 21 -14.10 -3.58 1.28
CA SER A 21 -14.62 -2.72 0.21
C SER A 21 -14.32 -1.25 0.50
N PHE A 22 -14.60 -0.78 1.72
CA PHE A 22 -14.28 0.59 2.15
C PHE A 22 -12.79 0.92 1.96
N ALA A 23 -11.90 0.06 2.45
CA ALA A 23 -10.46 0.25 2.31
C ALA A 23 -10.04 0.25 0.83
N GLN A 24 -10.55 -0.69 0.03
CA GLN A 24 -10.27 -0.79 -1.39
C GLN A 24 -10.69 0.47 -2.15
N TRP A 25 -11.89 1.01 -1.88
CA TRP A 25 -12.35 2.27 -2.47
C TRP A 25 -11.44 3.43 -2.09
N GLY A 26 -11.02 3.54 -0.83
CA GLY A 26 -10.04 4.54 -0.39
C GLY A 26 -8.70 4.43 -1.13
N PHE A 27 -8.18 3.22 -1.31
CA PHE A 27 -6.94 2.98 -2.08
C PHE A 27 -7.10 3.29 -3.57
N TYR A 28 -8.25 2.99 -4.17
CA TYR A 28 -8.54 3.37 -5.55
C TYR A 28 -8.58 4.89 -5.72
N GLY A 29 -9.19 5.61 -4.78
CA GLY A 29 -9.16 7.07 -4.73
C GLY A 29 -7.74 7.62 -4.63
N LEU A 30 -6.93 7.07 -3.71
CA LEU A 30 -5.52 7.48 -3.55
C LEU A 30 -4.68 7.19 -4.79
N THR A 31 -4.88 6.03 -5.43
CA THR A 31 -4.16 5.65 -6.64
C THR A 31 -4.56 6.56 -7.82
N ALA A 32 -5.86 6.84 -7.98
CA ALA A 32 -6.35 7.77 -8.99
C ALA A 32 -5.82 9.20 -8.76
N LEU A 33 -5.77 9.66 -7.50
CA LEU A 33 -5.16 10.92 -7.12
C LEU A 33 -3.67 10.93 -7.43
N ALA A 34 -2.94 9.86 -7.11
CA ALA A 34 -1.52 9.73 -7.43
C ALA A 34 -1.26 9.77 -8.94
N LEU A 35 -2.13 9.15 -9.76
CA LEU A 35 -2.07 9.23 -11.22
C LEU A 35 -2.29 10.68 -11.71
N ILE A 36 -3.24 11.41 -11.13
CA ILE A 36 -3.48 12.82 -11.43
C ILE A 36 -2.24 13.67 -11.07
N VAL A 37 -1.72 13.52 -9.85
CA VAL A 37 -0.51 14.22 -9.37
C VAL A 37 0.69 13.92 -10.27
N MET A 38 0.93 12.65 -10.61
CA MET A 38 2.01 12.25 -11.51
C MET A 38 1.84 12.86 -12.91
N ARG A 39 0.61 13.05 -13.38
CA ARG A 39 0.36 13.73 -14.65
C ARG A 39 0.64 15.23 -14.59
N PHE A 40 0.49 15.87 -13.43
CA PHE A 40 0.90 17.26 -13.24
C PHE A 40 2.43 17.41 -13.13
N THR A 41 3.10 16.54 -12.37
CA THR A 41 4.55 16.64 -12.11
C THR A 41 5.42 16.10 -13.25
N ARG A 42 4.93 15.13 -14.04
CA ARG A 42 5.68 14.49 -15.14
C ARG A 42 4.89 14.61 -16.46
N LYS A 43 4.72 15.84 -16.94
CA LYS A 43 4.01 16.11 -18.21
C LYS A 43 4.81 15.73 -19.46
N ASP A 44 6.14 15.80 -19.40
CA ASP A 44 7.02 15.71 -20.58
C ASP A 44 7.42 14.29 -21.03
N LEU A 45 6.85 13.23 -20.44
CA LEU A 45 7.12 11.88 -20.95
C LEU A 45 6.24 11.57 -22.18
N PRO A 46 6.81 10.98 -23.25
CA PRO A 46 6.04 10.49 -24.38
C PRO A 46 5.15 9.33 -23.91
N ARG A 47 3.84 9.57 -23.79
CA ARG A 47 2.87 8.57 -23.32
C ARG A 47 2.21 7.86 -24.53
N PRO A 48 2.41 6.54 -24.72
CA PRO A 48 1.79 5.77 -25.80
C PRO A 48 0.28 5.54 -25.62
N LEU A 49 -0.26 5.67 -24.41
CA LEU A 49 -1.72 5.63 -24.13
C LEU A 49 -2.21 6.93 -23.49
N ARG A 50 -3.17 7.59 -24.14
CA ARG A 50 -3.85 8.80 -23.64
C ARG A 50 -5.17 8.43 -22.96
N ILE A 51 -5.11 8.13 -21.67
CA ILE A 51 -6.31 7.88 -20.87
C ILE A 51 -6.93 9.23 -20.45
N PRO A 52 -8.25 9.43 -20.59
CA PRO A 52 -8.90 10.68 -20.16
C PRO A 52 -8.83 10.87 -18.64
N VAL A 53 -8.36 12.05 -18.20
CA VAL A 53 -8.26 12.41 -16.77
C VAL A 53 -9.63 12.45 -16.09
N VAL A 54 -10.68 12.69 -16.88
CA VAL A 54 -12.06 12.75 -16.42
C VAL A 54 -12.46 11.49 -15.66
N PHE A 55 -12.07 10.30 -16.15
CA PHE A 55 -12.34 9.04 -15.47
C PHE A 55 -11.62 8.92 -14.13
N ALA A 56 -10.36 9.39 -14.03
CA ALA A 56 -9.63 9.42 -12.77
C ALA A 56 -10.27 10.38 -11.77
N GLY A 57 -10.69 11.57 -12.22
CA GLY A 57 -11.40 12.55 -11.38
C GLY A 57 -12.73 12.00 -10.86
N LEU A 58 -13.53 11.37 -11.73
CA LEU A 58 -14.78 10.71 -11.33
C LEU A 58 -14.53 9.61 -10.28
N MET A 59 -13.50 8.79 -10.46
CA MET A 59 -13.13 7.74 -9.49
C MET A 59 -12.73 8.31 -8.13
N VAL A 60 -11.98 9.42 -8.09
CA VAL A 60 -11.67 10.12 -6.84
C VAL A 60 -12.94 10.63 -6.16
N LEU A 61 -13.88 11.20 -6.90
CA LEU A 61 -15.16 11.68 -6.34
C LEU A 61 -16.00 10.53 -5.77
N ILE A 62 -16.18 9.45 -6.52
CA ILE A 62 -16.97 8.29 -6.10
C ILE A 62 -16.33 7.62 -4.87
N SER A 63 -15.01 7.41 -4.89
CA SER A 63 -14.29 6.83 -3.75
C SER A 63 -14.39 7.70 -2.50
N CYS A 64 -14.29 9.03 -2.63
CA CYS A 64 -14.45 9.96 -1.50
C CYS A 64 -15.87 9.86 -0.92
N TYR A 65 -16.90 9.81 -1.77
CA TYR A 65 -18.28 9.64 -1.32
C TYR A 65 -18.49 8.29 -0.61
N LEU A 66 -18.01 7.18 -1.17
CA LEU A 66 -18.13 5.85 -0.56
C LEU A 66 -17.35 5.69 0.75
N VAL A 67 -16.33 6.51 0.97
CA VAL A 67 -15.60 6.58 2.24
C VAL A 67 -16.34 7.48 3.23
N LEU A 68 -16.86 8.64 2.82
CA LEU A 68 -17.59 9.55 3.71
C LEU A 68 -18.97 9.04 4.11
N ALA A 69 -19.69 8.39 3.21
CA ALA A 69 -21.04 7.87 3.42
C ALA A 69 -21.15 6.98 4.68
N PRO A 70 -20.34 5.90 4.85
CA PRO A 70 -20.41 5.07 6.06
C PRO A 70 -19.98 5.83 7.32
N ILE A 71 -19.07 6.80 7.22
CA ILE A 71 -18.61 7.60 8.37
C ILE A 71 -19.74 8.48 8.92
N ILE A 72 -20.58 9.03 8.03
CA ILE A 72 -21.67 9.96 8.39
C ILE A 72 -22.94 9.19 8.78
N ASP A 73 -23.32 8.17 8.02
CA ASP A 73 -24.60 7.49 8.20
C ASP A 73 -24.62 6.54 9.42
N LYS A 74 -23.50 5.87 9.71
CA LYS A 74 -23.37 4.97 10.84
C LYS A 74 -21.96 5.03 11.40
N PRO A 75 -21.71 5.83 12.47
CA PRO A 75 -20.41 5.87 13.13
C PRO A 75 -20.19 4.59 13.94
N GLU A 76 -20.12 3.43 13.26
CA GLU A 76 -19.61 2.22 13.86
C GLU A 76 -18.11 2.45 14.10
N VAL A 77 -17.71 2.22 15.35
CA VAL A 77 -16.33 2.42 15.82
C VAL A 77 -15.31 1.67 14.95
N GLU A 78 -15.73 0.58 14.30
CA GLU A 78 -14.90 -0.27 13.44
C GLU A 78 -14.41 0.47 12.18
N TYR A 79 -15.27 1.23 11.47
CA TYR A 79 -14.84 2.04 10.32
C TYR A 79 -13.89 3.17 10.72
N LEU A 80 -14.09 3.74 11.91
CA LEU A 80 -13.19 4.75 12.46
C LEU A 80 -11.80 4.16 12.71
N TYR A 81 -11.72 2.97 13.32
CA TYR A 81 -10.45 2.25 13.50
C TYR A 81 -9.77 1.94 12.17
N CYS A 82 -10.51 1.45 11.16
CA CYS A 82 -9.97 1.22 9.82
C CYS A 82 -9.39 2.49 9.19
N THR A 83 -10.08 3.62 9.31
CA THR A 83 -9.64 4.90 8.75
C THR A 83 -8.37 5.40 9.43
N ILE A 84 -8.33 5.37 10.76
CA ILE A 84 -7.15 5.75 11.54
C ILE A 84 -5.98 4.82 11.20
N PHE A 85 -6.22 3.52 11.01
CA PHE A 85 -5.18 2.57 10.62
C PHE A 85 -4.58 2.90 9.25
N ILE A 86 -5.41 3.18 8.25
CA ILE A 86 -4.94 3.60 6.91
C ILE A 86 -4.14 4.91 6.99
N LEU A 87 -4.64 5.91 7.72
CA LEU A 87 -3.94 7.19 7.94
C LEU A 87 -2.63 6.98 8.71
N SER A 88 -2.60 6.06 9.67
CA SER A 88 -1.39 5.74 10.43
C SER A 88 -0.30 5.18 9.52
N GLY A 89 -0.64 4.41 8.48
CA GLY A 89 0.31 3.95 7.47
C GLY A 89 0.98 5.11 6.73
N LEU A 90 0.21 6.17 6.41
CA LEU A 90 0.74 7.38 5.82
C LEU A 90 1.62 8.17 6.80
N VAL A 91 1.21 8.27 8.07
CA VAL A 91 2.01 8.92 9.11
C VAL A 91 3.31 8.17 9.36
N LEU A 92 3.31 6.83 9.32
CA LEU A 92 4.49 5.96 9.44
C LEU A 92 5.42 6.05 8.24
N TYR A 93 4.92 6.35 7.04
CA TYR A 93 5.75 6.58 5.85
C TYR A 93 6.76 7.72 6.08
N TYR A 94 6.37 8.79 6.77
CA TYR A 94 7.23 9.94 7.02
C TYR A 94 8.50 9.59 7.85
N PRO A 95 8.42 9.03 9.07
CA PRO A 95 9.62 8.62 9.80
C PRO A 95 10.34 7.47 9.09
N PHE A 96 9.63 6.51 8.50
CA PHE A 96 10.25 5.32 7.90
C PHE A 96 11.08 5.65 6.66
N VAL A 97 10.52 6.39 5.70
CA VAL A 97 11.16 6.67 4.41
C VAL A 97 11.97 7.97 4.43
N TYR A 98 11.42 9.06 4.96
CA TYR A 98 12.12 10.35 4.94
C TYR A 98 13.23 10.40 6.00
N ARG A 99 12.98 9.87 7.21
CA ARG A 99 13.93 9.97 8.33
C ARG A 99 14.88 8.78 8.47
N LYS A 100 14.74 7.72 7.66
CA LYS A 100 15.50 6.45 7.73
C LYS A 100 15.91 6.12 9.16
N VAL A 101 14.93 5.98 10.07
CA VAL A 101 15.21 5.93 11.51
C VAL A 101 16.19 4.79 11.82
N ARG A 102 17.40 5.15 12.24
CA ARG A 102 18.51 4.20 12.52
C ARG A 102 18.14 3.10 13.51
N TRP A 103 17.22 3.38 14.43
CA TRP A 103 16.74 2.40 15.41
C TRP A 103 15.89 1.28 14.78
N MET A 104 15.05 1.60 13.79
CA MET A 104 14.22 0.61 13.08
C MET A 104 15.10 -0.35 12.27
N ASN A 105 16.11 0.16 11.55
CA ASN A 105 17.08 -0.68 10.85
C ASN A 105 17.91 -1.56 11.79
N ARG A 106 18.18 -1.11 13.02
CA ARG A 106 18.90 -1.91 14.02
C ARG A 106 18.05 -3.08 14.52
N PHE A 107 16.73 -2.91 14.62
CA PHE A 107 15.80 -3.96 15.04
C PHE A 107 15.42 -4.92 13.90
N MET A 108 15.23 -4.40 12.68
CA MET A 108 14.89 -5.24 11.52
C MET A 108 16.03 -6.18 11.10
N LYS A 109 17.30 -5.72 11.12
CA LYS A 109 18.46 -6.55 10.73
C LYS A 109 18.56 -7.93 11.41
N PRO A 110 18.49 -8.05 12.75
CA PRO A 110 18.56 -9.36 13.41
C PRO A 110 17.35 -10.25 13.13
N ILE A 111 16.17 -9.66 12.97
CA ILE A 111 14.92 -10.38 12.62
C ILE A 111 15.02 -10.93 11.20
N THR A 112 15.39 -10.08 10.24
CA THR A 112 15.58 -10.48 8.85
C THR A 112 16.65 -11.56 8.74
N LYS A 113 17.76 -11.46 9.50
CA LYS A 113 18.80 -12.51 9.54
C LYS A 113 18.30 -13.83 10.11
N HIS A 114 17.52 -13.81 11.19
CA HIS A 114 16.93 -15.02 11.76
C HIS A 114 15.94 -15.69 10.81
N LEU A 115 15.06 -14.90 10.18
CA LEU A 115 14.12 -15.41 9.18
C LEU A 115 14.83 -15.96 7.94
N GLN A 116 15.88 -15.28 7.46
CA GLN A 116 16.71 -15.75 6.34
C GLN A 116 17.39 -17.08 6.66
N LEU A 117 17.92 -17.24 7.88
CA LEU A 117 18.55 -18.50 8.31
C LEU A 117 17.52 -19.61 8.53
N LEU A 118 16.35 -19.31 9.10
CA LEU A 118 15.28 -20.28 9.36
C LEU A 118 14.65 -20.81 8.08
N LEU A 119 14.56 -19.96 7.05
CA LEU A 119 13.97 -20.29 5.75
C LEU A 119 15.02 -20.67 4.69
N GLU A 120 16.32 -20.63 5.04
CA GLU A 120 17.44 -20.87 4.12
C GLU A 120 17.38 -20.01 2.83
N VAL A 121 16.95 -18.75 2.99
CA VAL A 121 16.76 -17.81 1.87
C VAL A 121 17.97 -16.88 1.74
N VAL A 122 18.58 -16.87 0.55
CA VAL A 122 19.66 -15.95 0.17
C VAL A 122 19.06 -14.64 -0.39
N PRO A 123 19.60 -13.46 -0.05
CA PRO A 123 19.16 -12.21 -0.65
C PRO A 123 19.40 -12.20 -2.17
N PRO A 124 18.50 -11.59 -2.97
CA PRO A 124 18.68 -11.50 -4.40
C PRO A 124 19.89 -10.64 -4.74
N GLU A 125 20.68 -11.08 -5.72
CA GLU A 125 21.78 -10.29 -6.26
C GLU A 125 21.25 -9.00 -6.88
N SER A 126 21.84 -7.86 -6.53
CA SER A 126 21.49 -6.62 -7.20
C SER A 126 21.88 -6.70 -8.68
N PRO A 127 21.04 -6.24 -9.63
CA PRO A 127 21.36 -6.26 -11.06
C PRO A 127 22.64 -5.48 -11.43
N LEU A 128 23.13 -4.63 -10.53
CA LEU A 128 24.40 -3.90 -10.61
C LEU A 128 25.63 -4.82 -10.59
N THR A 129 25.45 -6.10 -10.22
CA THR A 129 26.50 -7.12 -10.20
C THR A 129 26.57 -7.91 -11.51
N ILE A 130 25.46 -7.93 -12.28
CA ILE A 130 25.38 -8.61 -13.59
C ILE A 130 26.14 -7.83 -14.67
N GLU A 131 26.30 -6.52 -14.50
CA GLU A 131 26.97 -5.64 -15.46
C GLU A 131 28.50 -5.64 -15.35
N LYS A 132 29.09 -6.34 -14.37
CA LYS A 132 30.53 -6.55 -14.33
C LYS A 132 30.81 -7.91 -14.98
N PRO A 133 30.99 -7.99 -16.31
CA PRO A 133 31.47 -9.22 -16.89
C PRO A 133 32.83 -9.53 -16.24
N GLU A 134 32.94 -10.78 -15.85
CA GLU A 134 34.15 -11.46 -15.45
C GLU A 134 35.15 -11.38 -16.62
N ILE A 135 35.85 -10.26 -16.73
CA ILE A 135 36.93 -10.01 -17.67
C ILE A 135 38.10 -9.47 -16.86
N VAL A 136 39.03 -10.39 -16.53
CA VAL A 136 40.49 -10.19 -16.42
C VAL A 136 40.90 -9.30 -15.21
N GLN A 137 41.54 -9.80 -14.15
CA GLN A 137 42.66 -10.75 -14.01
C GLN A 137 42.57 -11.56 -12.72
#